data_AF-A0AA97HBQ0-F1
#
_entry.id   AF-A0AA97HBQ0-F1
#
_cell.length_a   1.000
_cell.length_b   1.000
_cell.length_c   1.000
_cell.angle_alpha   90.00
_cell.angle_beta   90.00
_cell.angle_gamma   90.00
#
_symmetry.space_group_name_H-M   'P 1'
#
loop_
_entity.id
_entity.type
_entity.pdbx_description
1 polymer ?
#
loop_
_entity_poly.entity_id
_entity_poly.type
_entity_poly.pdbx_seq_one_letter_code
_entity_poly.pdbx_strand_id
1 'polypeptide(L)' 'METLCYQTLPDQNAFILRTGTERFLQFGEGNFLRGFVDYFIDCANERMGLDNKVIVVQPM' A
#
# COMPACT_ATOMS: atom_id res chain seq x y z
N MET A 1 -1.63 -17.28 -12.28
CA MET A 1 -2.03 -15.98 -11.70
C MET A 1 -1.43 -15.96 -10.32
N GLU A 2 -0.43 -15.11 -10.08
CA GLU A 2 0.20 -15.02 -8.76
C GLU A 2 -0.76 -14.34 -7.80
N THR A 3 -0.92 -14.90 -6.60
CA THR A 3 -1.74 -14.29 -5.56
C THR A 3 -1.05 -13.01 -5.08
N LEU A 4 -1.80 -11.91 -5.02
CA LEU A 4 -1.38 -10.67 -4.38
C LEU A 4 -1.07 -10.97 -2.91
N CYS A 5 0.20 -11.09 -2.58
CA CYS A 5 0.69 -11.24 -1.21
C CYS A 5 1.97 -10.41 -1.02
N TYR A 6 2.39 -10.15 0.22
CA TYR A 6 3.51 -9.25 0.54
C TYR A 6 4.82 -9.70 -0.10
N GLN A 7 4.95 -11.00 -0.33
CA GLN A 7 6.10 -11.60 -0.97
C GLN A 7 6.13 -11.33 -2.48
N THR A 8 4.97 -11.22 -3.15
CA THR A 8 4.84 -10.95 -4.59
C THR A 8 4.66 -9.45 -4.90
N LEU A 9 4.34 -8.67 -3.87
CA LEU A 9 4.18 -7.22 -3.91
C LEU A 9 5.37 -6.40 -4.44
N PRO A 10 6.66 -6.72 -4.20
CA PRO A 10 7.75 -5.92 -4.77
C PRO A 10 7.84 -5.96 -6.30
N ASP A 11 7.23 -6.94 -6.96
CA ASP A 11 7.16 -7.01 -8.44
C ASP A 11 6.05 -6.08 -8.99
N GLN A 12 5.02 -5.84 -8.18
CA GLN A 12 3.86 -5.03 -8.54
C GLN A 12 4.06 -3.57 -8.11
N ASN A 13 4.97 -2.86 -8.80
CA ASN A 13 5.34 -1.45 -8.58
C ASN A 13 4.18 -0.43 -8.58
N ALA A 14 2.92 -0.84 -8.82
CA ALA A 14 1.78 0.05 -8.97
C ALA A 14 1.21 0.59 -7.65
N PHE A 15 1.42 -0.07 -6.50
CA PHE A 15 0.72 0.28 -5.24
C PHE A 15 1.66 0.53 -4.04
N ILE A 16 2.97 0.66 -4.26
CA ILE A 16 3.94 0.82 -3.16
C ILE A 16 4.84 2.01 -3.44
N LEU A 17 4.64 3.11 -2.70
CA LEU A 17 5.64 4.16 -2.60
C LEU A 17 6.85 3.61 -1.84
N ARG A 18 7.95 3.33 -2.56
CA ARG A 18 9.23 2.90 -1.94
C ARG A 18 9.90 4.02 -1.15
N THR A 19 9.73 5.25 -1.61
CA THR A 19 10.33 6.48 -1.07
C THR A 19 9.21 7.48 -0.83
N GLY A 20 8.67 7.49 0.38
CA GLY A 20 7.60 8.41 0.81
C GLY A 20 7.55 8.49 2.34
N THR A 21 6.92 9.53 2.86
CA THR A 21 6.77 9.73 4.31
C THR A 21 5.82 8.70 4.91
N GLU A 22 6.32 7.93 5.87
CA GLU A 22 5.60 6.86 6.56
C GLU A 22 4.54 7.45 7.48
N ARG A 23 3.28 7.40 7.05
CA ARG A 23 2.15 8.02 7.79
C ARG A 23 1.04 7.05 8.16
N PHE A 24 0.96 5.93 7.45
CA PHE A 24 -0.09 4.94 7.66
C PHE A 24 0.53 3.60 8.03
N LEU A 25 0.05 3.00 9.11
CA LEU A 25 0.40 1.65 9.54
C LEU A 25 -0.84 0.77 9.41
N GLN A 26 -0.79 -0.21 8.51
CA GLN A 26 -1.87 -1.14 8.26
C GLN A 26 -1.57 -2.50 8.88
N PHE A 27 -2.50 -2.99 9.70
CA PHE A 27 -2.47 -4.36 10.19
C PHE A 27 -3.30 -5.24 9.28
N GLY A 28 -2.68 -6.28 8.73
CA GLY A 28 -3.29 -7.20 7.80
C GLY A 28 -2.98 -6.87 6.35
N GLU A 29 -2.76 -7.93 5.57
CA GLU A 29 -2.26 -7.88 4.20
C GLU A 29 -3.34 -8.34 3.19
N GLY A 30 -4.60 -8.43 3.64
CA GLY A 30 -5.68 -8.93 2.80
C GLY A 30 -5.93 -8.03 1.58
N ASN A 31 -6.27 -8.67 0.46
CA ASN A 31 -6.61 -8.00 -0.82
C ASN A 31 -7.65 -6.88 -0.67
N PHE A 32 -8.58 -7.01 0.28
CA PHE A 32 -9.58 -5.99 0.55
C PHE A 32 -8.95 -4.66 0.97
N LEU A 33 -8.06 -4.67 1.96
CA LEU A 33 -7.43 -3.43 2.44
C LEU A 33 -6.49 -2.84 1.39
N ARG A 34 -5.77 -3.69 0.64
CA ARG A 34 -4.91 -3.24 -0.46
C ARG A 34 -5.70 -2.59 -1.60
N GLY A 35 -6.81 -3.19 -2.01
CA GLY A 35 -7.63 -2.63 -3.09
C GLY A 35 -8.44 -1.41 -2.66
N PHE A 36 -8.88 -1.36 -1.41
CA PHE A 36 -9.75 -0.29 -0.91
C PHE A 36 -8.95 0.85 -0.31
N VAL A 37 -8.16 0.60 0.73
CA VAL A 37 -7.45 1.64 1.50
C VAL A 37 -6.31 2.24 0.70
N ASP A 38 -5.47 1.43 0.06
CA ASP A 38 -4.33 1.96 -0.71
C ASP A 38 -4.82 2.87 -1.86
N TYR A 39 -5.95 2.54 -2.50
CA TYR A 39 -6.52 3.36 -3.58
C TYR A 39 -6.87 4.78 -3.12
N PHE A 40 -7.48 4.93 -1.94
CA PHE A 40 -7.80 6.27 -1.41
C PHE A 40 -6.55 7.05 -1.05
N ILE A 41 -5.52 6.38 -0.53
CA ILE A 41 -4.24 7.01 -0.17
C ILE A 41 -3.51 7.46 -1.43
N ASP A 42 -3.55 6.67 -2.50
CA ASP A 42 -2.98 7.03 -3.80
C ASP A 42 -3.72 8.24 -4.42
N CYS A 43 -5.06 8.21 -4.42
CA CYS A 43 -5.87 9.36 -4.85
C CYS A 43 -5.55 10.63 -4.05
N ALA A 44 -5.32 10.50 -2.74
CA ALA A 44 -4.95 11.63 -1.89
C ALA A 44 -3.53 12.15 -2.22
N ASN A 45 -2.58 11.25 -2.47
CA ASN A 45 -1.23 11.60 -2.90
C ASN A 45 -1.26 12.38 -4.22
N GLU A 46 -1.98 11.89 -5.23
CA GLU A 46 -2.10 12.54 -6.54
C GLU A 46 -2.77 13.92 -6.47
N ARG A 47 -3.87 14.03 -5.70
CA ARG A 47 -4.66 15.27 -5.64
C ARG A 47 -4.04 16.36 -4.78
N MET A 48 -3.36 15.99 -3.71
CA MET A 48 -2.81 16.93 -2.73
C MET A 48 -1.29 17.09 -2.86
N GLY A 49 -0.65 16.37 -3.80
CA GLY A 49 0.81 16.37 -3.97
C GLY A 49 1.52 15.82 -2.74
N LEU A 50 0.92 14.85 -2.06
CA LEU A 50 1.49 14.22 -0.88
C LEU A 50 2.25 12.94 -1.25
N ASP A 51 3.26 12.63 -0.46
CA ASP A 51 4.09 11.42 -0.58
C ASP A 51 3.79 10.42 0.55
N ASN A 52 2.51 10.20 0.87
CA ASN A 52 2.15 9.29 1.96
C ASN A 52 2.50 7.85 1.61
N LYS A 53 3.27 7.20 2.49
CA LYS A 53 3.62 5.79 2.42
C LYS A 53 2.85 4.99 3.47
N VAL A 54 2.31 3.85 3.03
CA VAL A 54 1.63 2.87 3.88
C VAL A 54 2.61 1.75 4.23
N ILE A 55 2.77 1.49 5.52
CA ILE A 55 3.54 0.37 6.05
C ILE A 55 2.56 -0.73 6.42
N VAL A 56 2.73 -1.91 5.84
CA VAL A 56 1.87 -3.07 6.10
C VAL A 56 2.59 -4.00 7.07
N VAL A 57 1.89 -4.41 8.12
CA VAL A 57 2.34 -5.39 9.10
C VAL A 57 1.42 -6.58 9.03
N GLN A 58 1.99 -7.78 8.85
CA GLN A 58 1.26 -9.02 9.01
C GLN A 58 1.18 -9.33 10.52
N PRO A 59 -0.01 -9.25 11.13
CA PRO A 59 -0.19 -9.78 12.48
C PRO A 59 0.05 -11.30 12.42
N MET A 60 0.93 -11.81 13.29
CA MET A 60 1.26 -13.24 13.39
C MET A 60 0.03 -14.11 13.62
#